data_AF-A0A6V1P327-F1
#
_entry.id   AF-A0A6V1P327-F1
#
_cell.length_a   1.000
_cell.length_b   1.000
_cell.length_c   1.000
_cell.angle_alpha   90.00
_cell.angle_beta   90.00
_cell.angle_gamma   90.00
#
_symmetry.space_group_name_H-M   'P 1'
#
loop_
_entity.id
_entity.type
_entity.pdbx_description
1 polymer ?
#
loop_
_entity_poly.entity_id
_entity_poly.type
_entity_poly.pdbx_seq_one_letter_code
_entity_poly.pdbx_strand_id
1 'polypeptide(L)'
;MLRLVEPFIAYGYPNLKSVKDLVYKRGFGKVNGQRIPLSCNSVVEGTLGDKGIICVEDLIHEIYTCGPNFRDANNFLWPFKLSSAKGGMAGKLNHHNEGGQCGQRAEKINGLIKKML
;
A
#
# COMPACT_ATOMS: atom_id res chain seq x y z
N MET A 1 17.23 -6.45 -0.29
CA MET A 1 16.78 -5.25 -1.03
C MET A 1 16.40 -4.11 -0.09
N LEU A 2 15.43 -4.28 0.82
CA LEU A 2 14.97 -3.19 1.72
C LEU A 2 16.07 -2.58 2.61
N ARG A 3 16.99 -3.38 3.15
CA ARG A 3 18.13 -2.90 3.95
C ARG A 3 19.02 -1.88 3.23
N LEU A 4 19.14 -1.96 1.89
CA LEU A 4 19.98 -1.02 1.12
C LEU A 4 19.36 0.37 1.00
N VAL A 5 18.03 0.44 0.98
CA VAL A 5 17.26 1.69 0.82
C VAL A 5 16.66 2.17 2.14
N GLU A 6 16.97 1.48 3.23
CA GLU A 6 16.43 1.70 4.57
C GLU A 6 16.49 3.17 5.06
N PRO A 7 17.57 3.94 4.81
CA PRO A 7 17.61 5.36 5.20
C PRO A 7 16.58 6.24 4.49
N PHE A 8 16.03 5.78 3.36
CA PHE A 8 15.12 6.56 2.50
C PHE A 8 13.65 6.19 2.66
N ILE A 9 13.35 5.06 3.30
CA ILE A 9 11.98 4.53 3.41
C ILE A 9 11.60 4.24 4.85
N ALA A 10 10.30 4.30 5.12
CA ALA A 10 9.71 3.75 6.33
C ALA A 10 8.86 2.54 5.93
N TYR A 11 9.05 1.40 6.57
CA TYR A 11 8.32 0.16 6.25
C TYR A 11 7.92 -0.59 7.52
N GLY A 12 6.98 -1.52 7.39
CA GLY A 12 6.45 -2.27 8.52
C GLY A 12 5.30 -3.19 8.10
N TYR A 13 4.53 -3.68 9.07
CA TYR A 13 3.45 -4.63 8.84
C TYR A 13 2.11 -3.88 8.84
N PRO A 14 1.44 -3.77 7.68
CA PRO A 14 0.13 -3.16 7.62
C PRO A 14 -0.94 -4.11 8.18
N ASN A 15 -1.89 -3.56 8.93
CA ASN A 15 -3.08 -4.29 9.34
C ASN A 15 -4.17 -4.22 8.27
N LEU A 16 -5.17 -5.11 8.37
CA LEU A 16 -6.28 -5.20 7.42
C LEU A 16 -6.97 -3.84 7.19
N LYS A 17 -7.17 -3.07 8.27
CA LYS A 17 -7.79 -1.74 8.19
C LYS A 17 -6.96 -0.77 7.35
N SER A 18 -5.64 -0.77 7.51
CA SER A 18 -4.75 0.14 6.76
C SER A 18 -4.67 -0.24 5.28
N VAL A 19 -4.66 -1.53 4.96
CA VAL A 19 -4.74 -2.01 3.56
C VAL A 19 -6.07 -1.58 2.94
N LYS A 20 -7.18 -1.80 3.65
CA LYS A 20 -8.52 -1.40 3.22
C LYS A 20 -8.61 0.11 2.97
N ASP A 21 -8.18 0.92 3.93
CA ASP A 21 -8.19 2.38 3.80
C ASP A 21 -7.31 2.87 2.63
N LEU A 22 -6.15 2.24 2.40
CA LEU A 22 -5.27 2.55 1.27
C LEU A 22 -5.94 2.26 -0.07
N VAL A 23 -6.48 1.06 -0.24
CA VAL A 23 -7.12 0.65 -1.50
C VAL A 23 -8.36 1.49 -1.78
N TYR A 24 -9.22 1.72 -0.78
CA TYR A 24 -10.45 2.50 -1.00
C TYR A 24 -10.21 3.99 -1.23
N LYS A 25 -9.29 4.63 -0.49
CA LYS A 25 -9.09 6.08 -0.58
C LYS A 25 -8.05 6.51 -1.61
N ARG A 26 -7.04 5.66 -1.82
CA ARG A 26 -5.86 6.00 -2.62
C ARG A 26 -5.58 4.96 -3.71
N GLY A 27 -6.43 3.94 -3.88
CA GLY A 27 -6.26 2.89 -4.86
C GLY A 27 -6.54 3.34 -6.29
N PHE A 28 -5.60 3.04 -7.17
CA PHE A 28 -5.72 3.18 -8.61
C PHE A 28 -5.25 1.88 -9.24
N GLY A 29 -5.94 1.42 -10.27
CA GLY A 29 -5.50 0.31 -11.11
C GLY A 29 -4.59 0.79 -12.24
N LYS A 30 -3.63 -0.05 -12.62
CA LYS A 30 -2.80 0.09 -13.80
C LYS A 30 -3.41 -0.72 -14.94
N VAL A 31 -4.17 -0.05 -15.80
CA VAL A 31 -4.85 -0.67 -16.95
C VAL A 31 -4.23 -0.11 -18.22
N ASN A 32 -3.66 -0.97 -19.06
CA ASN A 32 -2.98 -0.57 -20.31
C ASN A 32 -1.93 0.55 -20.10
N GLY A 33 -1.22 0.51 -18.96
CA GLY A 33 -0.23 1.53 -18.58
C GLY A 33 -0.81 2.85 -18.07
N GLN A 34 -2.13 3.01 -18.07
CA GLN A 34 -2.81 4.18 -17.53
C GLN A 34 -3.18 3.99 -16.06
N ARG A 35 -3.24 5.11 -15.32
CA ARG A 35 -3.65 5.15 -13.92
C ARG A 35 -5.15 5.44 -13.83
N ILE A 36 -5.95 4.41 -13.57
CA ILE A 36 -7.42 4.50 -13.52
C ILE A 36 -7.91 4.39 -12.07
N PRO A 37 -8.82 5.26 -11.60
CA PRO A 37 -9.39 5.15 -10.26
C PRO A 37 -10.20 3.86 -10.09
N LEU A 38 -10.11 3.21 -8.92
CA LEU A 38 -10.89 2.01 -8.60
C LEU A 38 -12.31 2.37 -8.14
N SER A 39 -13.10 3.00 -9.02
CA SER A 39 -14.48 3.42 -8.71
C SER A 39 -15.52 2.30 -8.86
N CYS A 40 -15.25 1.28 -9.68
CA CYS A 40 -16.15 0.17 -9.93
C CYS A 40 -15.38 -1.16 -10.02
N ASN A 41 -16.06 -2.26 -9.64
CA ASN A 41 -15.48 -3.61 -9.66
C ASN A 41 -15.11 -4.07 -11.08
N SER A 42 -15.79 -3.56 -12.11
CA SER A 42 -15.51 -3.89 -13.51
C SER A 42 -14.07 -3.59 -13.94
N VAL A 43 -13.40 -2.61 -13.31
CA VAL A 43 -11.97 -2.31 -13.57
C VAL A 43 -11.07 -3.42 -13.05
N VAL A 44 -11.40 -3.98 -11.88
CA VAL A 44 -10.65 -5.08 -11.25
C VAL A 44 -10.91 -6.37 -12.03
N GLU A 45 -12.18 -6.71 -12.23
CA GLU A 45 -12.60 -7.91 -12.96
C GLU A 45 -12.04 -7.93 -14.40
N GLY A 46 -12.05 -6.79 -15.09
CA GLY A 46 -11.53 -6.72 -16.47
C GLY A 46 -10.02 -6.98 -16.59
N THR A 47 -9.25 -6.84 -15.50
CA THR A 47 -7.79 -7.02 -15.53
C THR A 47 -7.32 -8.27 -14.79
N LEU A 48 -8.04 -8.69 -13.74
CA LEU A 48 -7.66 -9.78 -12.85
C LEU A 48 -8.75 -10.87 -12.73
N GLY A 49 -9.84 -10.77 -13.48
CA GLY A 49 -10.96 -11.72 -13.40
C GLY A 49 -10.56 -13.15 -13.81
N ASP A 50 -9.58 -13.29 -14.71
CA ASP A 50 -8.97 -14.56 -15.08
C ASP A 50 -8.27 -15.27 -13.90
N LYS A 51 -7.89 -14.50 -12.88
CA LYS A 51 -7.22 -14.96 -11.65
C LYS A 51 -8.19 -15.15 -10.48
N GLY A 52 -9.50 -14.99 -10.73
CA GLY A 52 -10.54 -15.10 -9.71
C GLY A 52 -10.66 -13.88 -8.80
N ILE A 53 -10.05 -12.74 -9.16
CA ILE A 53 -10.17 -11.48 -8.40
C ILE A 53 -11.21 -10.60 -9.10
N ILE A 54 -12.44 -10.63 -8.59
CA ILE A 54 -13.60 -10.03 -9.27
C ILE A 54 -13.93 -8.67 -8.66
N CYS A 55 -13.72 -8.50 -7.35
CA CYS A 55 -14.04 -7.25 -6.66
C CYS A 55 -12.86 -6.66 -5.88
N VAL A 56 -13.05 -5.44 -5.38
CA VAL A 56 -12.04 -4.75 -4.54
C VAL A 56 -11.78 -5.50 -3.23
N GLU A 57 -12.76 -6.18 -2.65
CA GLU A 57 -12.52 -6.99 -1.43
C GLU A 57 -11.66 -8.22 -1.71
N ASP A 58 -11.83 -8.89 -2.85
CA ASP A 58 -10.95 -10.00 -3.27
C ASP A 58 -9.51 -9.51 -3.43
N LEU A 59 -9.34 -8.31 -4.02
CA LEU A 59 -8.03 -7.67 -4.16
C LEU A 59 -7.40 -7.37 -2.79
N ILE A 60 -8.17 -6.83 -1.84
CA ILE A 60 -7.69 -6.56 -0.47
C ILE A 60 -7.33 -7.87 0.24
N HIS A 61 -8.16 -8.89 0.11
CA HIS A 61 -7.93 -10.21 0.68
C HIS A 61 -6.63 -10.82 0.14
N GLU A 62 -6.43 -10.80 -1.18
CA GLU A 62 -5.25 -11.34 -1.84
C GLU A 62 -3.96 -10.63 -1.39
N ILE A 63 -4.00 -9.29 -1.29
CA ILE A 63 -2.87 -8.47 -0.82
C ILE A 63 -2.57 -8.71 0.65
N TYR A 64 -3.58 -8.82 1.51
CA TYR A 64 -3.37 -8.96 2.95
C TYR A 64 -2.94 -10.38 3.36
N THR A 65 -3.49 -11.40 2.72
CA THR A 65 -3.20 -12.81 3.03
C THR A 65 -1.99 -13.36 2.27
N CYS A 66 -1.43 -12.58 1.34
CA CYS A 66 -0.38 -13.02 0.43
C CYS A 66 -0.80 -14.27 -0.37
N GLY A 67 -1.94 -14.19 -1.05
CA GLY A 67 -2.48 -15.29 -1.85
C GLY A 67 -1.63 -15.66 -3.09
N PRO A 68 -2.05 -16.69 -3.85
CA PRO A 68 -1.29 -17.23 -4.98
C PRO A 68 -1.01 -16.21 -6.09
N ASN A 69 -1.89 -15.23 -6.29
CA ASN A 69 -1.83 -14.19 -7.31
C ASN A 69 -1.37 -12.83 -6.75
N PHE A 70 -0.76 -12.80 -5.56
CA PHE A 70 -0.29 -11.57 -4.89
C PHE A 70 0.54 -10.68 -5.82
N ARG A 71 1.46 -11.26 -6.60
CA ARG A 71 2.33 -10.51 -7.51
C ARG A 71 1.52 -9.72 -8.54
N ASP A 72 0.47 -10.31 -9.07
CA ASP A 72 -0.36 -9.71 -10.10
C ASP A 72 -1.32 -8.68 -9.52
N ALA A 73 -1.94 -8.98 -8.38
CA ALA A 73 -2.71 -8.04 -7.60
C ALA A 73 -1.89 -6.78 -7.24
N ASN A 74 -0.64 -6.96 -6.80
CA ASN A 74 0.25 -5.86 -6.44
C ASN A 74 0.74 -5.07 -7.66
N ASN A 75 0.98 -5.72 -8.79
CA ASN A 75 1.36 -5.04 -10.04
C ASN A 75 0.20 -4.27 -10.68
N PHE A 76 -1.03 -4.76 -10.49
CA PHE A 76 -2.24 -4.05 -10.89
C PHE A 76 -2.41 -2.75 -10.10
N LEU A 77 -2.12 -2.75 -8.80
CA LEU A 77 -2.18 -1.54 -8.00
C LEU A 77 -1.09 -0.53 -8.43
N TRP A 78 -1.52 0.67 -8.82
CA TRP A 78 -0.60 1.77 -9.04
C TRP A 78 0.03 2.19 -7.70
N PRO A 79 1.34 2.53 -7.65
CA PRO A 79 1.98 3.00 -6.43
C PRO A 79 1.18 4.12 -5.74
N PHE A 80 0.83 3.90 -4.47
CA PHE A 80 0.00 4.83 -3.71
C PHE A 80 0.67 6.20 -3.58
N LYS A 81 -0.02 7.25 -4.05
CA LYS A 81 0.40 8.64 -3.85
C LYS A 81 -0.20 9.18 -2.55
N LEU A 82 0.58 9.14 -1.48
CA LEU A 82 0.19 9.59 -0.14
C LEU A 82 0.44 11.08 0.06
N SER A 83 -0.26 11.68 1.04
CA SER A 83 0.00 13.06 1.45
C SER A 83 1.09 13.15 2.52
N SER A 84 1.62 14.36 2.76
CA SER A 84 2.54 14.61 3.87
C SER A 84 1.86 14.26 5.21
N ALA A 85 2.59 13.60 6.11
CA ALA A 85 2.04 13.20 7.40
C ALA A 85 1.55 14.42 8.21
N LYS A 86 0.29 14.38 8.66
CA LYS A 86 -0.29 15.41 9.51
C LYS A 86 0.50 15.55 10.82
N GLY A 87 0.93 16.78 11.13
CA GLY A 87 1.79 17.09 12.28
C GLY A 87 3.30 17.02 11.99
N GLY A 88 3.70 16.74 10.74
CA GLY A 88 5.10 16.74 10.33
C GLY A 88 5.87 15.47 10.71
N MET A 89 7.14 15.43 10.34
CA MET A 89 8.07 14.33 10.59
C MET A 89 9.42 14.91 11.00
N ALA A 90 9.78 14.75 12.28
CA ALA A 90 11.09 15.13 12.81
C ALA A 90 12.09 13.96 12.64
N GLY A 91 13.36 14.27 12.40
CA GLY A 91 14.43 13.25 12.33
C GLY A 91 14.25 12.25 11.19
N LYS A 92 14.02 12.74 9.95
CA LYS A 92 13.78 11.88 8.78
C LYS A 92 14.93 10.91 8.45
N LEU A 93 16.17 11.34 8.72
CA LEU A 93 17.38 10.59 8.37
C LEU A 93 17.77 9.55 9.41
N ASN A 94 17.26 9.67 10.64
CA ASN A 94 17.60 8.77 11.74
C ASN A 94 16.66 7.56 11.76
N HIS A 95 17.17 6.42 12.23
CA HIS A 95 16.40 5.19 12.29
C HIS A 95 15.26 5.31 13.31
N HIS A 96 14.14 4.61 13.09
CA HIS A 96 12.99 4.68 13.97
C HIS A 96 13.31 4.30 15.43
N ASN A 97 14.21 3.34 15.64
CA ASN A 97 14.66 2.93 16.98
C ASN A 97 15.47 4.02 17.71
N GLU A 98 16.05 4.97 16.98
CA GLU A 98 16.81 6.11 17.50
C GLU A 98 15.92 7.35 17.69
N GLY A 99 14.59 7.20 17.55
CA GLY A 99 13.63 8.30 17.61
C GLY A 99 13.40 9.02 16.27
N GLY A 100 13.98 8.52 15.18
CA GLY A 100 13.74 9.04 13.82
C GLY A 100 12.54 8.43 13.11
N GLN A 101 12.55 8.48 11.77
CA GLN A 101 11.41 8.04 10.93
C GLN A 101 11.75 6.98 9.89
N CYS A 102 13.03 6.77 9.55
CA CYS A 102 13.43 5.79 8.54
C CYS A 102 13.52 4.38 9.13
N GLY A 103 13.47 3.37 8.26
CA GLY A 103 13.59 1.96 8.59
C GLY A 103 12.32 1.26 9.08
N GLN A 104 12.53 0.10 9.72
CA GLN A 104 11.45 -0.81 10.10
C GLN A 104 10.70 -0.31 11.34
N ARG A 105 9.38 -0.16 11.22
CA ARG A 105 8.49 0.31 12.30
C ARG A 105 7.55 -0.76 12.84
N ALA A 106 7.64 -1.99 12.32
CA ALA A 106 6.71 -3.09 12.62
C ALA A 106 5.25 -2.61 12.53
N GLU A 107 4.43 -2.85 13.55
CA GLU A 107 3.01 -2.45 13.61
C GLU A 107 2.79 -0.92 13.68
N LYS A 108 3.80 -0.13 14.07
CA LYS A 108 3.67 1.33 14.21
C LYS A 108 3.52 2.03 12.85
N ILE A 109 3.78 1.33 11.74
CA ILE A 109 3.55 1.86 10.39
C ILE A 109 2.10 2.25 10.14
N ASN A 110 1.15 1.52 10.76
CA ASN A 110 -0.29 1.78 10.63
C ASN A 110 -0.67 3.19 11.13
N GLY A 111 0.01 3.67 12.19
CA GLY A 111 -0.17 5.02 12.69
C GLY A 111 0.35 6.09 11.73
N LEU A 112 1.44 5.82 11.00
CA LEU A 112 1.97 6.71 9.97
C LEU A 112 1.03 6.76 8.76
N ILE A 113 0.58 5.60 8.28
CA ILE A 113 -0.37 5.50 7.17
C ILE A 113 -1.62 6.33 7.46
N LYS A 114 -2.19 6.20 8.66
CA LYS A 114 -3.35 6.99 9.09
C LYS A 114 -3.13 8.52 9.05
N LYS A 115 -1.89 8.99 9.25
CA LYS A 115 -1.55 10.42 9.19
C LYS A 115 -1.33 10.93 7.75
N MET A 116 -1.10 10.03 6.80
CA MET A 116 -0.78 10.34 5.40
C MET A 116 -1.94 10.06 4.42
N LEU A 117 -2.92 9.26 4.86
CA LEU A 117 -4.20 9.04 4.17
C LEU A 117 -5.05 10.30 4.16
#